data_AF-A0AAN9VZU1-F1
#
_entry.id   AF-A0AAN9VZU1-F1
#
_cell.length_a   1.000
_cell.length_b   1.000
_cell.length_c   1.000
_cell.angle_alpha   90.00
_cell.angle_beta   90.00
_cell.angle_gamma   90.00
#
_symmetry.space_group_name_H-M   'P 1'
#
loop_
_entity.id
_entity.type
_entity.pdbx_description
1 polymer ?
#
loop_
_entity_poly.entity_id
_entity_poly.type
_entity_poly.pdbx_seq_one_letter_code
_entity_poly.pdbx_strand_id
1 'polypeptide(L)'
;MKQYCFVFFHLFFALALCWAQMTTEGPMSGYQRCRDKFPNINETQFQEELKGEVTNDAKCFLHCMFEYQNIMSGNTINATALNSVFDHHEDKYKNEMIAAANACLKEKDPADGCNTAYKFSVCFDDASSKIRKSTNEPSAPVSLVESLY
;
A
#
# COMPACT_ATOMS: atom_id res chain seq x y z
N MET A 1 10.08 54.23 29.87
CA MET A 1 9.26 53.02 29.59
C MET A 1 8.74 53.04 28.15
N LYS A 2 9.63 52.94 27.14
CA LYS A 2 9.22 52.84 25.71
C LYS A 2 10.07 51.89 24.85
N GLN A 3 11.21 51.41 25.37
CA GLN A 3 12.13 50.54 24.61
C GLN A 3 11.85 49.04 24.73
N TYR A 4 11.18 48.59 25.80
CA TYR A 4 10.95 47.15 26.04
C TYR A 4 9.81 46.54 25.23
N CYS A 5 8.89 47.34 24.66
CA CYS A 5 7.79 46.81 23.84
C CYS A 5 8.22 46.39 22.43
N PHE A 6 9.32 46.94 21.89
CA PHE A 6 9.72 46.67 20.50
C PHE A 6 10.39 45.29 20.34
N VAL A 7 11.11 44.82 21.37
CA VAL A 7 11.79 43.51 21.34
C VAL A 7 10.81 42.35 21.50
N PHE A 8 9.76 42.53 22.30
CA PHE A 8 8.73 41.51 22.49
C PHE A 8 7.88 41.26 21.23
N PHE A 9 7.65 42.30 20.43
CA PHE A 9 6.85 42.18 19.21
C PHE A 9 7.58 41.40 18.09
N HIS A 10 8.91 41.52 18.00
CA HIS A 10 9.71 40.74 17.04
C HIS A 10 9.88 39.27 17.43
N LEU A 11 9.98 38.95 18.73
CA LEU A 11 10.00 37.57 19.22
C LEU A 11 8.69 36.83 18.95
N PHE A 12 7.55 37.52 19.07
CA PHE A 12 6.24 36.95 18.72
C PHE A 12 6.07 36.74 17.20
N PHE A 13 6.57 37.66 16.37
CA PHE A 13 6.51 37.50 14.91
C PHE A 13 7.39 36.35 14.38
N ALA A 14 8.56 36.11 14.99
CA ALA A 14 9.42 34.98 14.63
C ALA A 14 8.80 33.63 15.04
N LEU A 15 8.10 33.58 16.18
CA LEU A 15 7.37 32.38 16.61
C LEU A 15 6.11 32.13 15.76
N ALA A 16 5.38 33.16 15.34
CA ALA A 16 4.21 33.00 14.48
C ALA A 16 4.56 32.47 13.07
N LEU A 17 5.71 32.84 12.51
CA LEU A 17 6.18 32.32 11.22
C LEU A 17 6.66 30.87 11.29
N CYS A 18 7.10 30.39 12.45
CA CYS A 18 7.48 28.99 12.65
C CYS A 18 6.25 28.06 12.69
N TRP A 19 5.09 28.58 13.09
CA TRP A 19 3.82 27.84 13.06
C TRP A 19 3.19 27.82 11.66
N ALA A 20 3.56 28.74 10.77
CA ALA A 20 3.09 28.76 9.38
C ALA A 20 3.83 27.76 8.46
N GLN A 21 4.92 27.14 8.91
CA GLN A 21 5.68 26.13 8.14
C GLN A 21 5.39 24.69 8.56
N MET A 22 4.53 24.45 9.54
CA MET A 22 3.95 23.12 9.75
C MET A 22 2.65 23.03 8.94
N THR A 23 2.58 22.02 8.07
CA THR A 23 1.38 21.47 7.43
C THR A 23 0.82 22.20 6.19
N THR A 24 1.53 22.14 5.05
CA THR A 24 0.87 22.14 3.72
C THR A 24 1.08 20.83 2.94
N GLU A 25 1.83 19.88 3.49
CA GLU A 25 1.91 18.53 2.96
C GLU A 25 0.81 17.70 3.63
N GLY A 26 -0.31 17.49 2.92
CA GLY A 26 -1.28 16.48 3.32
C GLY A 26 -0.62 15.09 3.43
N PRO A 27 -1.24 14.11 4.09
CA PRO A 27 -0.68 12.77 4.18
C PRO A 27 -0.43 12.24 2.75
N MET A 28 0.84 12.04 2.42
CA MET A 28 1.25 11.48 1.13
C MET A 28 0.62 10.09 0.99
N SER A 29 -0.10 9.86 -0.12
CA SER A 29 -0.68 8.55 -0.39
C SER A 29 0.42 7.50 -0.51
N GLY A 30 0.11 6.25 -0.14
CA GLY A 30 1.05 5.13 -0.24
C GLY A 30 1.61 4.97 -1.64
N TYR A 31 0.75 5.14 -2.64
CA TYR A 31 1.12 5.13 -4.05
C TYR A 31 2.19 6.18 -4.37
N GLN A 32 2.00 7.44 -3.96
CA GLN A 32 2.96 8.50 -4.24
C GLN A 32 4.31 8.22 -3.56
N ARG A 33 4.28 7.75 -2.32
CA ARG A 33 5.49 7.37 -1.57
C ARG A 33 6.27 6.26 -2.27
N CYS A 34 5.59 5.24 -2.79
CA CYS A 34 6.25 4.13 -3.47
C CYS A 34 6.69 4.52 -4.89
N ARG A 35 5.93 5.36 -5.59
CA ARG A 35 6.30 5.87 -6.91
C ARG A 35 7.56 6.72 -6.87
N ASP A 36 7.76 7.50 -5.82
CA ASP A 36 8.99 8.29 -5.64
C ASP A 36 10.23 7.39 -5.46
N LYS A 37 10.07 6.17 -4.91
CA LYS A 37 11.16 5.17 -4.82
C LYS A 37 11.39 4.42 -6.13
N PHE A 38 10.34 4.22 -6.92
CA PHE A 38 10.37 3.46 -8.18
C PHE A 38 9.78 4.29 -9.32
N PRO A 39 10.49 5.34 -9.77
CA PRO A 39 9.95 6.32 -10.72
C PRO A 39 9.67 5.75 -12.12
N ASN A 40 10.25 4.58 -12.43
CA ASN A 40 10.05 3.88 -13.69
C ASN A 40 8.75 3.05 -13.73
N ILE A 41 8.10 2.85 -12.59
CA ILE A 41 6.84 2.11 -12.50
C ILE A 41 5.70 3.12 -12.56
N ASN A 42 5.01 3.15 -13.71
CA ASN A 42 3.71 3.81 -13.81
C ASN A 42 2.58 2.78 -13.63
N GLU A 43 1.37 3.25 -13.33
CA GLU A 43 0.21 2.39 -13.05
C GLU A 43 -0.13 1.44 -14.20
N THR A 44 -0.13 1.94 -15.44
CA THR A 44 -0.42 1.13 -16.63
C THR A 44 0.62 0.03 -16.82
N GLN A 45 1.90 0.36 -16.67
CA GLN A 45 3.00 -0.57 -16.78
C GLN A 45 2.96 -1.61 -15.65
N PHE A 46 2.63 -1.21 -14.42
CA PHE A 46 2.46 -2.15 -13.31
C PHE A 46 1.36 -3.17 -13.60
N GLN A 47 0.22 -2.72 -14.14
CA GLN A 47 -0.91 -3.59 -14.51
C GLN A 47 -0.60 -4.51 -15.70
N GLU A 48 0.23 -4.06 -16.64
CA GLU A 48 0.68 -4.87 -17.78
C GLU A 48 1.73 -5.90 -17.36
N GLU A 49 2.68 -5.52 -16.51
CA GLU A 49 3.74 -6.41 -16.02
C GLU A 49 3.16 -7.58 -15.24
N LEU A 50 2.12 -7.36 -14.41
CA LEU A 50 1.43 -8.43 -13.67
C LEU A 50 0.79 -9.52 -14.56
N LYS A 51 0.65 -9.28 -15.87
CA LYS A 51 0.13 -10.26 -16.85
C LYS A 51 1.24 -11.01 -17.60
N GLY A 52 2.50 -10.65 -17.40
CA GLY A 52 3.66 -11.15 -18.15
C GLY A 52 4.89 -11.40 -17.27
N GLU A 53 6.08 -11.12 -17.80
CA GLU A 53 7.33 -11.20 -17.03
C GLU A 53 7.48 -9.95 -16.14
N VAL A 54 7.30 -10.12 -14.84
CA VAL A 54 7.32 -9.01 -13.87
C VAL A 54 8.76 -8.61 -13.55
N THR A 55 9.08 -7.34 -13.74
CA THR A 55 10.40 -6.79 -13.40
C THR A 55 10.63 -6.79 -11.88
N ASN A 56 11.90 -6.79 -11.45
CA ASN A 56 12.20 -6.68 -10.02
C ASN A 56 11.69 -5.35 -9.42
N ASP A 57 11.72 -4.26 -10.20
CA ASP A 57 11.21 -2.96 -9.76
C ASP A 57 9.69 -3.02 -9.49
N ALA A 58 8.90 -3.68 -10.34
CA ALA A 58 7.48 -3.87 -10.09
C ALA A 58 7.20 -4.74 -8.85
N LYS A 59 7.97 -5.82 -8.63
CA LYS A 59 7.85 -6.63 -7.41
C LYS A 59 8.16 -5.81 -6.16
N CYS A 60 9.19 -4.97 -6.22
CA CYS A 60 9.58 -4.11 -5.11
C CYS A 60 8.63 -2.93 -4.89
N PHE A 61 7.99 -2.44 -5.95
CA PHE A 61 6.91 -1.47 -5.86
C PHE A 61 5.72 -2.06 -5.09
N LEU A 62 5.29 -3.28 -5.44
CA LEU A 62 4.24 -4.00 -4.72
C LEU A 62 4.59 -4.21 -3.23
N HIS A 63 5.83 -4.63 -2.96
CA HIS A 63 6.33 -4.77 -1.60
C HIS A 63 6.27 -3.46 -0.82
N CYS A 64 6.68 -2.34 -1.43
CA CYS A 64 6.56 -1.02 -0.80
C CYS A 64 5.11 -0.67 -0.44
N MET A 65 4.15 -0.99 -1.31
CA MET A 65 2.73 -0.74 -1.04
C MET A 65 2.24 -1.60 0.13
N PHE A 66 2.64 -2.87 0.19
CA PHE A 66 2.30 -3.74 1.33
C PHE A 66 2.95 -3.28 2.63
N GLU A 67 4.17 -2.76 2.61
CA GLU A 67 4.79 -2.15 3.79
C GLU A 67 4.06 -0.88 4.23
N TYR A 68 3.64 -0.03 3.28
CA TYR A 68 2.86 1.16 3.60
C TYR A 68 1.55 0.83 4.32
N GLN A 69 0.87 -0.25 3.90
CA GLN A 69 -0.36 -0.73 4.53
C GLN A 69 -0.14 -1.62 5.76
N ASN A 70 1.12 -1.79 6.20
CA ASN A 70 1.51 -2.70 7.28
C ASN A 70 1.14 -4.18 7.04
N ILE A 71 0.79 -4.55 5.81
CA ILE A 71 0.57 -5.94 5.38
C ILE A 71 1.89 -6.70 5.39
N MET A 72 3.01 -6.03 5.16
CA MET A 72 4.35 -6.62 5.23
C MET A 72 5.32 -5.79 6.07
N SER A 73 6.33 -6.47 6.60
CA SER A 73 7.52 -5.87 7.19
C SER A 73 8.73 -6.71 6.81
N GLY A 74 9.63 -6.15 5.98
CA GLY A 74 10.69 -6.94 5.37
C GLY A 74 10.11 -8.07 4.51
N ASN A 75 10.49 -9.32 4.78
CA ASN A 75 10.02 -10.50 4.05
C ASN A 75 8.84 -11.23 4.73
N THR A 76 8.21 -10.62 5.73
CA THR A 76 7.14 -11.27 6.51
C THR A 76 5.80 -10.59 6.29
N ILE A 77 4.77 -11.40 6.03
CA ILE A 77 3.38 -10.95 5.90
C ILE A 77 2.71 -10.93 7.28
N ASN A 78 2.08 -9.80 7.59
CA ASN A 78 1.25 -9.58 8.75
C ASN A 78 -0.20 -9.98 8.44
N ALA A 79 -0.57 -11.20 8.80
CA ALA A 79 -1.90 -11.75 8.57
C ALA A 79 -3.02 -10.91 9.22
N THR A 80 -2.76 -10.28 10.37
CA THR A 80 -3.75 -9.43 11.05
C THR A 80 -4.04 -8.17 10.24
N ALA A 81 -2.99 -7.48 9.79
CA ALA A 81 -3.16 -6.29 8.94
C ALA A 81 -3.81 -6.66 7.61
N LEU A 82 -3.40 -7.76 6.99
CA LEU A 82 -4.01 -8.29 5.77
C LEU A 82 -5.51 -8.54 5.92
N ASN A 83 -5.93 -9.20 7.00
CA ASN A 83 -7.35 -9.45 7.24
C ASN A 83 -8.14 -8.15 7.46
N SER A 84 -7.52 -7.14 8.09
CA SER A 84 -8.17 -5.83 8.31
C SER A 84 -8.44 -5.06 7.01
N VAL A 85 -7.69 -5.33 5.93
CA VAL A 85 -7.99 -4.78 4.60
C VAL A 85 -9.38 -5.21 4.15
N PHE A 86 -9.73 -6.47 4.39
CA PHE A 86 -11.04 -7.03 4.03
C PHE A 86 -12.16 -6.62 5.00
N ASP A 87 -11.85 -6.05 6.16
CA ASP A 87 -12.87 -5.61 7.12
C ASP A 87 -13.66 -4.39 6.64
N HIS A 88 -13.05 -3.58 5.77
CA HIS A 88 -13.67 -2.40 5.19
C HIS A 88 -14.50 -2.67 3.92
N HIS A 89 -14.50 -3.91 3.43
CA HIS A 89 -15.28 -4.30 2.25
C HIS A 89 -16.54 -5.07 2.70
N GLU A 90 -17.73 -4.56 2.35
CA GLU A 90 -19.01 -5.30 2.43
C GLU A 90 -19.11 -6.35 1.31
N ASP A 91 -18.04 -7.11 1.09
CA ASP A 91 -18.01 -8.09 0.03
C ASP A 91 -18.74 -9.35 0.50
N LYS A 92 -19.70 -9.80 -0.31
CA LYS A 92 -20.42 -11.06 -0.15
C LYS A 92 -19.45 -12.24 -0.03
N TYR A 93 -18.22 -12.08 -0.52
CA TYR A 93 -17.15 -13.08 -0.55
C TYR A 93 -16.03 -12.82 0.45
N LYS A 94 -16.22 -11.92 1.43
CA LYS A 94 -15.18 -11.55 2.39
C LYS A 94 -14.51 -12.75 3.05
N ASN A 95 -15.28 -13.75 3.51
CA ASN A 95 -14.73 -14.92 4.19
C ASN A 95 -13.90 -15.80 3.24
N GLU A 96 -14.35 -15.96 2.01
CA GLU A 96 -13.65 -16.69 0.96
C GLU A 96 -12.36 -15.97 0.54
N MET A 97 -12.38 -14.64 0.45
CA MET A 97 -11.19 -13.83 0.18
C MET A 97 -10.18 -13.90 1.33
N ILE A 98 -10.63 -13.82 2.59
CA ILE A 98 -9.78 -14.03 3.76
C ILE A 98 -9.17 -15.45 3.74
N ALA A 99 -9.97 -16.47 3.42
CA ALA A 99 -9.48 -17.85 3.32
C ALA A 99 -8.44 -18.01 2.21
N ALA A 100 -8.66 -17.40 1.04
CA ALA A 100 -7.72 -17.35 -0.07
C ALA A 100 -6.41 -16.67 0.34
N ALA A 101 -6.49 -15.50 0.98
CA ALA A 101 -5.32 -14.77 1.46
C ALA A 101 -4.52 -15.58 2.48
N ASN A 102 -5.20 -16.21 3.45
CA ASN A 102 -4.56 -17.06 4.46
C ASN A 102 -3.87 -18.28 3.85
N ALA A 103 -4.43 -18.90 2.81
CA ALA A 103 -3.81 -20.03 2.12
C ALA A 103 -2.48 -19.64 1.44
N CYS A 104 -2.33 -18.37 1.09
CA CYS A 104 -1.14 -17.82 0.43
C CYS A 104 -0.06 -17.30 1.38
N LEU A 105 -0.30 -17.24 2.70
CA LEU A 105 0.68 -16.76 3.69
C LEU A 105 1.97 -17.61 3.75
N LYS A 106 1.93 -18.84 3.24
CA LYS A 106 3.09 -19.73 3.13
C LYS A 106 4.05 -19.32 2.00
N GLU A 107 3.58 -18.53 1.04
CA GLU A 107 4.37 -18.07 -0.09
C GLU A 107 5.37 -17.02 0.38
N LYS A 108 6.61 -17.47 0.61
CA LYS A 108 7.68 -16.65 1.15
C LYS A 108 8.96 -16.85 0.38
N ASP A 109 9.74 -15.78 0.33
CA ASP A 109 11.15 -15.83 -0.04
C ASP A 109 11.99 -15.41 1.16
N PRO A 110 12.80 -16.32 1.74
CA PRO A 110 13.51 -16.04 2.98
C PRO A 110 14.55 -14.92 2.85
N ALA A 111 14.99 -14.58 1.63
CA ALA A 111 15.99 -13.55 1.40
C ALA A 111 15.42 -12.25 0.81
N ASP A 112 14.18 -12.25 0.31
CA ASP A 112 13.68 -11.17 -0.55
C ASP A 112 12.20 -10.81 -0.28
N GLY A 113 11.99 -9.61 0.27
CA GLY A 113 10.65 -9.07 0.51
C GLY A 113 9.86 -8.77 -0.77
N CYS A 114 10.53 -8.35 -1.85
CA CYS A 114 9.92 -8.08 -3.14
C CYS A 114 9.36 -9.37 -3.77
N ASN A 115 10.18 -10.43 -3.79
CA ASN A 115 9.72 -11.73 -4.28
C ASN A 115 8.65 -12.35 -3.38
N THR A 116 8.70 -12.12 -2.06
CA THR A 116 7.63 -12.56 -1.14
C THR A 116 6.31 -11.87 -1.48
N ALA A 117 6.30 -10.54 -1.60
CA ALA A 117 5.11 -9.76 -1.96
C ALA A 117 4.51 -10.23 -3.29
N TYR A 118 5.37 -10.45 -4.28
CA TYR A 118 4.95 -10.93 -5.59
C TYR A 118 4.34 -12.34 -5.54
N LYS A 119 5.03 -13.33 -4.95
CA LYS A 119 4.54 -14.71 -4.83
C LYS A 119 3.20 -14.77 -4.11
N PHE A 120 3.07 -13.99 -3.03
CA PHE A 120 1.81 -13.85 -2.30
C PHE A 120 0.69 -13.29 -3.19
N SER A 121 0.94 -12.19 -3.91
CA SER A 121 -0.07 -11.57 -4.78
C SER A 121 -0.54 -12.50 -5.91
N VAL A 122 0.39 -13.25 -6.53
CA VAL A 122 0.05 -14.23 -7.58
C VAL A 122 -0.79 -15.36 -7.02
N CYS A 123 -0.42 -15.90 -5.86
CA CYS A 123 -1.21 -16.93 -5.19
C CYS A 123 -2.62 -16.42 -4.86
N PHE A 124 -2.72 -15.20 -4.33
CA PHE A 124 -4.01 -14.61 -3.97
C PHE A 124 -4.89 -14.38 -5.20
N ASP A 125 -4.34 -13.85 -6.29
CA ASP A 125 -5.08 -13.62 -7.53
C ASP A 125 -5.58 -14.95 -8.15
N ASP A 126 -4.76 -16.00 -8.15
CA ASP A 126 -5.21 -17.32 -8.59
C ASP A 126 -6.35 -17.86 -7.70
N ALA A 127 -6.21 -17.75 -6.38
CA ALA A 127 -7.22 -18.20 -5.43
C ALA A 127 -8.53 -17.39 -5.51
N SER A 128 -8.45 -16.06 -5.64
CA SER A 128 -9.60 -15.16 -5.76
C SER A 128 -10.31 -15.32 -7.11
N SER A 129 -9.56 -15.58 -8.19
CA SER A 129 -10.14 -15.83 -9.52
C SER A 129 -11.04 -17.08 -9.54
N LYS A 130 -10.72 -18.10 -8.73
CA LYS A 130 -11.53 -19.32 -8.59
C LYS A 130 -12.85 -19.04 -7.88
N ILE A 131 -12.85 -18.15 -6.89
CA ILE A 131 -14.06 -17.70 -6.19
C ILE A 131 -14.96 -16.94 -7.16
N ARG A 132 -14.40 -16.09 -8.04
CA ARG A 132 -15.17 -15.34 -9.05
C ARG A 132 -15.77 -16.24 -10.12
N LYS A 133 -15.03 -17.25 -10.60
CA LYS A 133 -15.51 -18.18 -11.63
C LYS A 133 -16.65 -19.07 -11.13
N SER A 134 -16.72 -19.36 -9.82
CA SER A 134 -17.80 -20.18 -9.26
C SER A 134 -19.12 -19.43 -9.11
N THR A 135 -19.15 -18.09 -9.25
CA THR A 135 -20.32 -17.26 -8.90
C THR A 135 -21.06 -16.64 -10.10
N ASN A 136 -20.58 -16.82 -11.34
CA ASN A 136 -21.19 -16.25 -12.57
C ASN A 136 -21.44 -14.72 -12.51
N GLU A 137 -20.71 -13.98 -11.68
CA GLU A 137 -20.87 -12.53 -11.52
C GLU A 137 -19.95 -11.76 -12.49
N PRO A 138 -20.40 -10.64 -13.10
CA PRO A 138 -19.55 -9.82 -13.94
C PRO A 138 -18.36 -9.33 -13.13
N SER A 139 -17.19 -9.53 -13.71
CA SER A 139 -15.87 -9.23 -13.18
C SER A 139 -15.69 -7.76 -12.77
N ALA A 140 -16.06 -7.40 -11.54
CA ALA A 140 -15.27 -6.40 -10.82
C ALA A 140 -13.99 -7.11 -10.36
N PRO A 141 -12.79 -6.67 -10.77
CA PRO A 141 -11.57 -7.18 -10.19
C PRO A 141 -11.54 -6.74 -8.71
N VAL A 142 -11.36 -7.72 -7.83
CA VAL A 142 -10.89 -7.49 -6.46
C VAL A 142 -9.44 -7.94 -6.50
N SER A 143 -8.62 -7.23 -7.26
CA SER A 143 -7.19 -7.43 -7.16
C SER A 143 -6.74 -6.81 -5.84
N LEU A 144 -5.93 -7.54 -5.06
CA LEU A 144 -5.30 -6.98 -3.85
C LEU A 144 -4.59 -5.66 -4.17
N VAL A 145 -4.12 -5.51 -5.41
CA VAL A 145 -3.50 -4.29 -5.96
C VAL A 145 -4.48 -3.13 -6.08
N GLU A 146 -5.74 -3.37 -6.44
CA GLU A 146 -6.75 -2.31 -6.59
C GLU A 146 -7.18 -1.75 -5.23
N SER A 147 -7.18 -2.58 -4.17
CA SER A 147 -7.33 -2.12 -2.78
C SER A 147 -6.12 -1.31 -2.26
N LEU A 148 -5.03 -1.19 -3.04
CA LEU A 148 -3.87 -0.37 -2.68
C LEU A 148 -4.00 1.10 -3.11
N TYR A 149 -5.06 1.45 -3.87
CA TYR A 149 -5.38 2.79 -4.35
C TYR A 149 -6.60 3.36 -3.63
#